data_AF-A0AAD8BTC6-F1
#
_entry.id   AF-A0AAD8BTC6-F1
#
_cell.length_a   1.000
_cell.length_b   1.000
_cell.length_c   1.000
_cell.angle_alpha   90.00
_cell.angle_beta   90.00
_cell.angle_gamma   90.00
#
_symmetry.space_group_name_H-M   'P 1'
#
loop_
_entity.id
_entity.type
_entity.pdbx_description
1 polymer ?
#
loop_
_entity_poly.entity_id
_entity_poly.type
_entity_poly.pdbx_seq_one_letter_code
_entity_poly.pdbx_strand_id
1 'polypeptide(L)'
;MASLSLRTLPALLIWYFLPCTTGEEIPICGAENPNGNIIDLTEPVNPGPFHDLTEKEIIKLREFLENDKHIRASKFRKHSISSSYIYMADLYPPLKKHTLNYLNGKGPQPPREARVMMFRGDKYPPVVEEYKCGPLPNLRFCKLLHLPGRKNPVPFAYRPFDDTEIRATIDYILKPLNHS
;
A
#
# COMPACT_ATOMS: atom_id res chain seq x y z
N MET A 1 -60.61 29.93 -52.53
CA MET A 1 -60.10 29.29 -53.77
C MET A 1 -58.95 30.14 -54.28
N ALA A 2 -57.91 29.48 -54.83
CA ALA A 2 -56.61 30.03 -55.28
C ALA A 2 -55.64 30.39 -54.12
N SER A 3 -54.35 30.06 -54.12
CA SER A 3 -53.51 29.28 -55.05
C SER A 3 -52.19 28.97 -54.31
N LEU A 4 -51.57 27.81 -54.57
CA LEU A 4 -50.24 27.45 -54.07
C LEU A 4 -49.16 28.45 -54.55
N SER A 5 -48.16 28.69 -53.69
CA SER A 5 -46.87 29.25 -54.10
C SER A 5 -45.73 28.50 -53.41
N LEU A 6 -44.78 28.09 -54.25
CA LEU A 6 -43.63 27.23 -54.03
C LEU A 6 -42.42 28.06 -53.51
N ARG A 7 -41.66 27.58 -52.52
CA ARG A 7 -40.24 27.92 -52.20
C ARG A 7 -39.74 27.06 -51.03
N THR A 8 -39.11 25.91 -51.27
CA THR A 8 -37.64 25.66 -51.24
C THR A 8 -36.97 25.81 -49.86
N LEU A 9 -36.50 24.70 -49.27
CA LEU A 9 -35.07 24.35 -49.08
C LEU A 9 -34.90 23.06 -48.23
N PRO A 10 -33.90 22.22 -48.55
CA PRO A 10 -33.74 20.88 -47.98
C PRO A 10 -32.99 20.94 -46.64
N ALA A 11 -33.56 20.36 -45.58
CA ALA A 11 -32.90 20.23 -44.28
C ALA A 11 -32.62 18.74 -43.99
N LEU A 12 -31.81 18.12 -44.84
CA LEU A 12 -31.20 16.81 -44.64
C LEU A 12 -29.71 16.98 -44.91
N LEU A 13 -28.92 17.35 -43.90
CA LEU A 13 -27.44 17.21 -43.85
C LEU A 13 -26.83 17.83 -42.58
N ILE A 14 -27.29 17.47 -41.38
CA ILE A 14 -26.47 17.67 -40.16
C ILE A 14 -26.68 16.45 -39.25
N TRP A 15 -26.15 15.31 -39.68
CA TRP A 15 -26.13 14.05 -38.90
C TRP A 15 -24.73 13.45 -38.83
N TYR A 16 -23.68 14.26 -38.97
CA TYR A 16 -22.32 13.86 -38.68
C TYR A 16 -21.59 15.04 -38.06
N PHE A 17 -20.73 14.75 -37.08
CA PHE A 17 -20.03 15.67 -36.17
C PHE A 17 -20.80 16.07 -34.91
N LEU A 18 -21.19 15.07 -34.10
CA LEU A 18 -20.94 15.20 -32.67
C LEU A 18 -19.44 14.94 -32.44
N PRO A 19 -18.61 15.96 -32.17
CA PRO A 19 -17.31 15.69 -31.56
C PRO A 19 -17.60 15.14 -30.16
N CYS A 20 -17.34 13.85 -29.97
CA CYS A 20 -17.16 13.28 -28.65
C CYS A 20 -15.86 13.88 -28.09
N THR A 21 -15.96 15.03 -27.44
CA THR A 21 -14.90 15.56 -26.58
C THR A 21 -15.49 15.86 -25.22
N THR A 22 -15.97 14.83 -24.52
CA THR A 22 -15.93 14.86 -23.06
C THR A 22 -14.50 14.53 -22.67
N GLY A 23 -13.58 15.47 -22.93
CA GLY A 23 -12.32 15.50 -22.21
C GLY A 23 -12.69 15.89 -20.79
N GLU A 24 -12.80 14.90 -19.90
CA GLU A 24 -12.85 15.17 -18.47
C GLU A 24 -11.50 15.80 -18.11
N GLU A 25 -11.48 17.12 -17.94
CA GLU A 25 -10.26 17.84 -17.56
C GLU A 25 -9.79 17.30 -16.21
N ILE A 26 -8.56 16.78 -16.19
CA ILE A 26 -7.94 16.29 -14.96
C ILE A 26 -7.79 17.52 -14.05
N PRO A 27 -8.43 17.53 -12.86
CA PRO A 27 -8.38 18.70 -12.00
C PRO A 27 -6.94 18.96 -11.58
N ILE A 28 -6.52 20.22 -11.75
CA ILE A 28 -5.23 20.72 -11.30
C ILE A 28 -5.15 20.52 -9.78
N CYS A 29 -3.99 20.09 -9.27
CA CYS A 29 -3.78 19.89 -7.84
C CYS A 29 -4.17 21.17 -7.06
N GLY A 30 -5.04 21.03 -6.05
CA GLY A 30 -5.58 22.16 -5.27
C GLY A 30 -6.94 22.70 -5.75
N ALA A 31 -7.55 22.10 -6.77
CA ALA A 31 -8.94 22.41 -7.14
C ALA A 31 -9.91 22.00 -6.01
N GLU A 32 -10.84 22.90 -5.68
CA GLU A 32 -11.99 22.56 -4.83
C GLU A 32 -12.89 21.59 -5.59
N ASN A 33 -13.25 20.48 -4.95
CA ASN A 33 -14.24 19.59 -5.53
C ASN A 33 -15.63 20.27 -5.54
N PRO A 34 -16.63 19.74 -6.27
CA PRO A 34 -17.98 20.33 -6.32
C PRO A 34 -18.68 20.49 -4.95
N ASN A 35 -18.16 19.86 -3.90
CA ASN A 35 -18.65 19.94 -2.53
C ASN A 35 -17.86 20.95 -1.67
N GLY A 36 -16.92 21.70 -2.25
CA GLY A 36 -16.10 22.71 -1.56
C GLY A 36 -14.92 22.16 -0.75
N ASN A 37 -14.55 20.89 -0.93
CA ASN A 37 -13.40 20.31 -0.23
C ASN A 37 -12.12 20.46 -1.07
N ILE A 38 -11.04 20.91 -0.43
CA ILE A 38 -9.69 20.93 -1.02
C ILE A 38 -9.10 19.53 -0.91
N ILE A 39 -8.56 19.00 -2.01
CA ILE A 39 -7.80 17.75 -2.01
C ILE A 39 -6.39 18.05 -1.48
N ASP A 40 -6.21 17.85 -0.18
CA ASP A 40 -4.91 17.91 0.47
C ASP A 40 -4.15 16.59 0.24
N LEU A 41 -3.04 16.67 -0.49
CA LEU A 41 -2.16 15.53 -0.77
C LEU A 41 -1.05 15.37 0.28
N THR A 42 -1.01 16.24 1.28
CA THR A 42 -0.02 16.14 2.36
C THR A 42 -0.37 15.02 3.33
N GLU A 43 0.66 14.46 3.94
CA GLU A 43 0.50 13.38 4.90
C GLU A 43 -0.16 13.91 6.19
N PRO A 44 -1.27 13.30 6.66
CA PRO A 44 -1.99 13.81 7.82
C PRO A 44 -1.22 13.53 9.11
N VAL A 45 -1.17 14.54 9.99
CA VAL A 45 -0.59 14.41 11.34
C VAL A 45 -1.37 13.38 12.17
N ASN A 46 -2.69 13.31 11.98
CA ASN A 46 -3.59 12.37 12.64
C ASN A 46 -4.28 11.51 11.56
N PRO A 47 -3.64 10.42 11.11
CA PRO A 47 -4.20 9.57 10.06
C PRO A 47 -5.49 8.89 10.52
N GLY A 48 -6.51 8.90 9.65
CA GLY A 48 -7.78 8.20 9.89
C GLY A 48 -7.62 6.67 9.94
N PRO A 49 -8.68 5.91 10.22
CA PRO A 49 -8.59 4.45 10.42
C PRO A 49 -8.22 3.65 9.16
N PHE A 50 -8.35 4.24 7.97
CA PHE A 50 -8.04 3.60 6.68
C PHE A 50 -6.92 4.31 5.91
N HIS A 51 -6.32 5.34 6.49
CA HIS A 51 -5.14 5.95 5.90
C HIS A 51 -3.97 4.98 6.05
N ASP A 52 -3.19 4.80 4.99
CA ASP A 52 -2.00 3.96 4.99
C ASP A 52 -0.99 4.41 6.07
N LEU A 53 0.06 3.60 6.27
CA LEU A 53 1.09 3.92 7.23
C LEU A 53 1.79 5.22 6.84
N THR A 54 1.90 6.14 7.80
CA THR A 54 2.64 7.38 7.54
C THR A 54 4.15 7.15 7.55
N GLU A 55 4.92 8.07 6.95
CA GLU A 55 6.40 7.99 6.96
C GLU A 55 6.92 7.86 8.40
N LYS A 56 6.38 8.67 9.31
CA LYS A 56 6.72 8.63 10.74
C LYS A 56 6.40 7.28 11.37
N GLU A 57 5.25 6.69 11.04
CA GLU A 57 4.86 5.36 11.52
C GLU A 57 5.79 4.26 11.00
N ILE A 58 6.16 4.31 9.71
CA ILE A 58 7.08 3.35 9.08
C ILE A 58 8.47 3.45 9.71
N ILE A 59 9.00 4.65 9.94
CA ILE A 59 10.30 4.86 10.58
C ILE A 59 10.29 4.26 11.99
N LYS A 60 9.27 4.57 12.80
CA LYS A 60 9.15 4.04 14.17
C LYS A 60 9.01 2.53 14.19
N LEU A 61 8.28 1.96 13.23
CA LEU A 61 8.12 0.52 13.06
C LEU A 61 9.42 -0.18 12.72
N ARG A 62 10.19 0.38 11.78
CA ARG A 62 11.51 -0.13 11.42
C ARG A 62 12.45 -0.10 12.63
N GLU A 63 12.56 1.05 13.30
CA GLU A 63 13.40 1.21 14.50
C GLU A 63 13.03 0.20 15.60
N PHE A 64 11.73 -0.02 15.82
CA PHE A 64 11.25 -0.97 16.82
C PHE A 64 11.72 -2.40 16.49
N LEU A 65 11.53 -2.84 15.25
CA LEU A 65 11.88 -4.19 14.80
C LEU A 65 13.40 -4.44 14.71
N GLU A 66 14.18 -3.41 14.36
CA GLU A 66 15.64 -3.47 14.35
C GLU A 66 16.21 -3.61 15.78
N ASN A 67 15.57 -2.98 16.77
CA ASN A 67 16.00 -3.01 18.18
C ASN A 67 15.43 -4.18 18.99
N ASP A 68 14.45 -4.91 18.46
CA ASP A 68 13.86 -6.07 19.13
C ASP A 68 14.85 -7.25 19.16
N LYS A 69 15.16 -7.73 20.37
CA LYS A 69 16.16 -8.79 20.60
C LYS A 69 15.78 -10.16 20.03
N HIS A 70 14.49 -10.43 19.84
CA HIS A 70 13.99 -11.71 19.34
C HIS A 70 13.80 -11.69 17.82
N ILE A 71 13.37 -10.55 17.29
CA ILE A 71 13.13 -10.35 15.86
C ILE A 71 14.44 -10.04 15.14
N ARG A 72 15.25 -9.12 15.67
CA ARG A 72 16.57 -8.71 15.14
C ARG A 72 16.53 -8.39 13.65
N ALA A 73 15.62 -7.51 13.24
CA ALA A 73 15.53 -7.11 11.84
C ALA A 73 16.85 -6.46 11.38
N SER A 74 17.33 -6.89 10.21
CA SER A 74 18.51 -6.30 9.57
C SER A 74 18.17 -4.92 9.03
N LYS A 75 19.17 -4.04 9.01
CA LYS A 75 19.03 -2.70 8.45
C LYS A 75 18.79 -2.75 6.95
N PHE A 76 18.08 -1.74 6.44
CA PHE A 76 17.82 -1.57 5.01
C PHE A 76 19.12 -1.65 4.19
N ARG A 77 19.10 -2.43 3.09
CA ARG A 77 20.24 -2.71 2.18
C ARG A 77 21.47 -3.36 2.83
N LYS A 78 21.41 -3.72 4.11
CA LYS A 78 22.47 -4.44 4.83
C LYS A 78 21.95 -5.80 5.32
N HIS A 79 21.35 -6.56 4.40
CA HIS A 79 20.82 -7.89 4.65
C HIS A 79 21.33 -8.89 3.62
N SER A 80 21.36 -10.15 4.02
CA SER A 80 21.58 -11.31 3.15
C SER A 80 20.33 -12.18 3.17
N ILE A 81 20.25 -13.14 2.25
CA ILE A 81 19.14 -14.12 2.23
C ILE A 81 19.08 -14.92 3.56
N SER A 82 20.23 -15.10 4.22
CA SER A 82 20.37 -15.77 5.51
C SER A 82 20.09 -14.89 6.73
N SER A 83 19.76 -13.61 6.56
CA SER A 83 19.45 -12.73 7.68
C SER A 83 17.94 -12.58 7.88
N SER A 84 17.54 -12.04 9.02
CA SER A 84 16.16 -11.58 9.25
C SER A 84 15.98 -10.19 8.70
N TYR A 85 15.00 -9.92 7.85
CA TYR A 85 14.73 -8.58 7.35
C TYR A 85 13.26 -8.34 7.02
N ILE A 86 12.87 -7.07 7.01
CA ILE A 86 11.52 -6.63 6.68
C ILE A 86 11.39 -6.62 5.16
N TYR A 87 10.43 -7.37 4.63
CA TYR A 87 10.10 -7.36 3.20
C TYR A 87 9.02 -6.32 2.90
N MET A 88 7.96 -6.29 3.70
CA MET A 88 6.82 -5.38 3.52
C MET A 88 6.21 -5.00 4.86
N ALA A 89 5.72 -3.77 4.97
CA ALA A 89 4.91 -3.31 6.08
C ALA A 89 3.70 -2.54 5.54
N ASP A 90 2.50 -2.92 5.98
CA ASP A 90 1.24 -2.32 5.56
C ASP A 90 0.31 -2.06 6.75
N LEU A 91 -0.73 -1.25 6.54
CA LEU A 91 -1.75 -1.02 7.56
C LEU A 91 -2.49 -2.33 7.86
N TYR A 92 -2.62 -2.68 9.14
CA TYR A 92 -3.52 -3.75 9.56
C TYR A 92 -4.90 -3.16 9.86
N PRO A 93 -5.92 -3.44 9.02
CA PRO A 93 -7.21 -2.76 9.15
C PRO A 93 -7.91 -3.09 10.48
N PRO A 94 -8.46 -2.08 11.18
CA PRO A 94 -9.20 -2.32 12.41
C PRO A 94 -10.49 -3.11 12.17
N LEU A 95 -11.00 -3.77 13.21
CA LEU A 95 -12.26 -4.51 13.13
C LEU A 95 -13.42 -3.58 12.72
N LYS A 96 -14.20 -4.02 11.72
CA LYS A 96 -15.36 -3.28 11.19
C LYS A 96 -16.27 -2.72 12.29
N LYS A 97 -16.56 -3.51 13.34
CA LYS A 97 -17.39 -3.07 14.47
C LYS A 97 -16.84 -1.82 15.17
N HIS A 98 -15.54 -1.79 15.46
CA HIS A 98 -14.91 -0.65 16.13
C HIS A 98 -14.82 0.55 15.20
N THR A 99 -14.51 0.33 13.93
CA THR A 99 -14.48 1.40 12.94
C THR A 99 -15.85 2.03 12.72
N LEU A 100 -16.91 1.24 12.63
CA LEU A 100 -18.28 1.75 12.52
C LEU A 100 -18.71 2.52 13.78
N ASN A 101 -18.30 2.08 14.98
CA ASN A 101 -18.58 2.84 16.20
C ASN A 101 -17.91 4.21 16.17
N TYR A 102 -16.64 4.28 15.74
CA TYR A 102 -15.91 5.54 15.58
C TYR A 102 -16.56 6.45 14.53
N LEU A 103 -16.83 5.93 13.33
CA LEU A 103 -17.41 6.71 12.24
C LEU A 103 -18.82 7.24 12.55
N ASN A 104 -19.57 6.55 13.40
CA ASN A 104 -20.88 7.00 13.88
C ASN A 104 -20.81 7.90 15.13
N GLY A 105 -19.62 8.32 15.58
CA GLY A 105 -19.44 9.16 16.77
C GLY A 105 -19.75 8.45 18.10
N LYS A 106 -19.85 7.11 18.10
CA LYS A 106 -20.22 6.27 19.25
C LYS A 106 -19.00 5.70 20.00
N GLY A 107 -17.79 6.10 19.64
CA GLY A 107 -16.57 5.61 20.28
C GLY A 107 -15.30 6.27 19.75
N PRO A 108 -14.14 6.00 20.39
CA PRO A 108 -12.86 6.53 19.95
C PRO A 108 -12.37 5.84 18.66
N GLN A 109 -11.39 6.46 17.99
CA GLN A 109 -10.71 5.83 16.86
C GLN A 109 -10.08 4.50 17.30
N PRO A 110 -10.27 3.41 16.54
CA PRO A 110 -9.61 2.14 16.86
C PRO A 110 -8.08 2.30 16.82
N PRO A 111 -7.34 1.53 17.65
CA PRO A 111 -5.89 1.57 17.62
C PRO A 111 -5.38 1.22 16.22
N ARG A 112 -4.50 2.07 15.68
CA ARG A 112 -3.81 1.80 14.42
C ARG A 112 -2.74 0.74 14.65
N GLU A 113 -2.74 -0.29 13.83
CA GLU A 113 -1.77 -1.39 13.88
C GLU A 113 -1.18 -1.57 12.48
N ALA A 114 0.07 -2.04 12.40
CA ALA A 114 0.72 -2.45 11.17
C ALA A 114 0.79 -3.97 11.08
N ARG A 115 0.73 -4.50 9.86
CA ARG A 115 1.15 -5.85 9.54
C ARG A 115 2.52 -5.78 8.89
N VAL A 116 3.42 -6.68 9.31
CA VAL A 116 4.79 -6.72 8.83
C VAL A 116 5.11 -8.11 8.36
N MET A 117 5.50 -8.24 7.10
CA MET A 117 6.01 -9.47 6.52
C MET A 117 7.54 -9.48 6.66
N MET A 118 8.04 -10.52 7.32
CA MET A 118 9.46 -10.71 7.59
C MET A 118 9.97 -12.00 6.96
N PHE A 119 11.11 -11.89 6.29
CA PHE A 119 11.87 -13.06 5.86
C PHE A 119 12.84 -13.42 6.98
N ARG A 120 12.70 -14.64 7.51
CA ARG A 120 13.50 -15.17 8.63
C ARG A 120 14.52 -16.16 8.11
N GLY A 121 15.50 -15.65 7.36
CA GLY A 121 16.63 -16.43 6.87
C GLY A 121 17.56 -16.91 7.98
N ASP A 122 17.50 -16.28 9.17
CA ASP A 122 18.29 -16.60 10.36
C ASP A 122 17.78 -17.83 11.11
N LYS A 123 16.61 -18.36 10.75
CA LYS A 123 16.01 -19.55 11.37
C LYS A 123 16.36 -20.83 10.61
N TYR A 124 16.24 -21.97 11.30
CA TYR A 124 16.43 -23.30 10.71
C TYR A 124 15.22 -24.21 11.04
N PRO A 125 14.42 -24.63 10.04
CA PRO A 125 14.45 -24.17 8.64
C PRO A 125 14.06 -22.67 8.52
N PRO A 126 14.48 -21.98 7.44
CA PRO A 126 14.08 -20.59 7.22
C PRO A 126 12.58 -20.50 6.95
N VAL A 127 11.97 -19.36 7.31
CA VAL A 127 10.52 -19.14 7.21
C VAL A 127 10.17 -17.70 6.83
N VAL A 128 8.93 -17.50 6.39
CA VAL A 128 8.29 -16.19 6.31
C VAL A 128 7.33 -16.05 7.48
N GLU A 129 7.43 -14.92 8.20
CA GLU A 129 6.59 -14.60 9.35
C GLU A 129 5.83 -13.31 9.12
N GLU A 130 4.54 -13.32 9.44
CA GLU A 130 3.73 -12.11 9.51
C GLU A 130 3.54 -11.69 10.97
N TYR A 131 3.80 -10.42 11.25
CA TYR A 131 3.65 -9.83 12.56
C TYR A 131 2.52 -8.80 12.55
N LYS A 132 1.81 -8.70 13.67
CA LYS A 132 0.93 -7.60 14.00
C LYS A 132 1.61 -6.71 15.02
N CYS A 133 1.86 -5.46 14.63
CA CYS A 133 2.60 -4.48 15.40
C CYS A 133 1.72 -3.30 15.77
N GLY A 134 1.77 -2.86 17.03
CA GLY A 134 0.97 -1.73 17.46
C GLY A 134 1.11 -1.36 18.93
N PRO A 135 0.36 -0.35 19.38
CA PRO A 135 -0.35 0.63 18.53
C PRO A 135 0.65 1.61 17.87
N LEU A 136 0.27 2.22 16.75
CA LEU A 136 1.05 3.27 16.07
C LEU A 136 0.67 4.67 16.58
N PRO A 137 1.59 5.65 16.59
CA PRO A 137 3.02 5.56 16.27
C PRO A 137 3.88 5.04 17.44
N ASN A 138 3.31 4.95 18.65
CA ASN A 138 4.01 4.55 19.87
C ASN A 138 3.94 3.03 20.08
N LEU A 139 4.76 2.30 19.32
CA LEU A 139 4.79 0.85 19.32
C LEU A 139 5.09 0.26 20.69
N ARG A 140 4.30 -0.76 21.06
CA ARG A 140 4.45 -1.49 22.33
C ARG A 140 4.71 -2.97 22.11
N PHE A 141 4.20 -3.53 21.01
CA PHE A 141 4.38 -4.93 20.70
C PHE A 141 4.48 -5.16 19.20
N CYS A 142 5.14 -6.25 18.84
CA CYS A 142 5.04 -6.94 17.56
C CYS A 142 4.91 -8.42 17.85
N LYS A 143 3.76 -9.03 17.49
CA LYS A 143 3.48 -10.45 17.75
C LYS A 143 3.13 -11.17 16.48
N LEU A 144 3.44 -12.47 16.41
CA LEU A 144 3.06 -13.30 15.26
C LEU A 144 1.55 -13.21 15.03
N LEU A 145 1.18 -12.91 13.79
CA LEU A 145 -0.20 -12.77 13.36
C LEU A 145 -0.84 -14.15 13.22
N HIS A 146 -1.82 -14.44 14.05
CA HIS A 146 -2.62 -15.66 13.95
C HIS A 146 -3.98 -15.34 13.34
N LEU A 147 -4.29 -15.99 12.21
CA LEU A 147 -5.59 -15.88 11.53
C LEU A 147 -6.14 -17.29 11.28
N PRO A 148 -7.44 -17.53 11.52
CA PRO A 148 -8.04 -18.82 11.28
C PRO A 148 -7.93 -19.19 9.79
N GLY A 149 -7.49 -20.42 9.51
CA GLY A 149 -7.32 -20.92 8.14
C GLY A 149 -6.06 -20.44 7.41
N ARG A 150 -5.22 -19.60 8.04
CA ARG A 150 -3.96 -19.14 7.46
C ARG A 150 -2.76 -19.61 8.26
N LYS A 151 -1.84 -20.30 7.60
CA LYS A 151 -0.59 -20.75 8.22
C LYS A 151 0.36 -19.56 8.39
N ASN A 152 0.90 -19.39 9.59
CA ASN A 152 1.99 -18.48 9.89
C ASN A 152 2.79 -19.10 11.05
N PRO A 153 4.08 -19.43 10.88
CA PRO A 153 4.96 -19.13 9.73
C PRO A 153 4.68 -19.95 8.46
N VAL A 154 5.08 -19.40 7.31
CA VAL A 154 5.04 -20.04 5.98
C VAL A 154 6.46 -20.51 5.59
N PRO A 155 6.62 -21.67 4.92
CA PRO A 155 7.91 -22.10 4.41
C PRO A 155 8.58 -21.04 3.52
N PHE A 156 9.90 -20.86 3.68
CA PHE A 156 10.66 -19.82 2.97
C PHE A 156 10.54 -19.89 1.45
N ALA A 157 10.39 -21.08 0.87
CA ALA A 157 10.29 -21.28 -0.58
C ALA A 157 9.06 -20.63 -1.23
N TYR A 158 8.01 -20.28 -0.47
CA TYR A 158 6.82 -19.60 -1.00
C TYR A 158 6.93 -18.08 -1.02
N ARG A 159 8.06 -17.52 -0.56
CA ARG A 159 8.25 -16.08 -0.55
C ARG A 159 8.41 -15.54 -1.98
N PRO A 160 8.01 -14.29 -2.24
CA PRO A 160 8.38 -13.60 -3.48
C PRO A 160 9.90 -13.49 -3.67
N PHE A 161 10.32 -13.39 -4.92
CA PHE A 161 11.71 -13.05 -5.27
C PHE A 161 12.02 -11.61 -4.83
N ASP A 162 13.22 -11.38 -4.30
CA ASP A 162 13.65 -10.08 -3.75
C ASP A 162 14.96 -9.61 -4.40
N ASP A 163 15.23 -8.30 -4.37
CA ASP A 163 16.42 -7.65 -4.91
C ASP A 163 17.72 -8.25 -4.37
N THR A 164 17.71 -8.72 -3.12
CA THR A 164 18.85 -9.42 -2.51
C THR A 164 19.22 -10.68 -3.27
N GLU A 165 18.21 -11.43 -3.70
CA GLU A 165 18.38 -12.68 -4.41
C GLU A 165 18.75 -12.45 -5.87
N ILE A 166 18.15 -11.44 -6.51
CA ILE A 166 18.57 -10.97 -7.85
C ILE A 166 20.07 -10.66 -7.83
N ARG A 167 20.52 -9.83 -6.87
CA ARG A 167 21.91 -9.41 -6.76
C ARG A 167 22.84 -10.62 -6.58
N ALA A 168 22.53 -11.50 -5.62
CA ALA A 168 23.34 -12.70 -5.37
C ALA A 168 23.42 -13.62 -6.60
N THR A 169 22.32 -13.74 -7.35
CA THR A 169 22.25 -14.54 -8.58
C THR A 169 23.12 -13.93 -9.68
N ILE A 170 23.00 -12.63 -9.93
CA ILE A 170 23.81 -11.90 -10.92
C ILE A 170 25.29 -11.99 -10.57
N ASP A 171 25.65 -11.75 -9.31
CA ASP A 171 27.04 -11.83 -8.84
C ASP A 171 27.62 -13.23 -9.08
N TYR A 172 26.82 -14.28 -8.83
CA TYR A 172 27.23 -15.66 -9.11
C TYR A 172 27.44 -15.93 -10.60
N ILE A 173 26.52 -15.46 -11.47
CA ILE A 173 26.59 -15.64 -12.92
C ILE A 173 27.80 -14.89 -13.52
N LEU A 174 28.06 -13.66 -13.07
CA LEU A 174 29.11 -12.80 -13.62
C LEU A 174 30.49 -13.07 -13.01
N LYS A 175 30.58 -13.82 -11.90
CA LYS A 175 31.85 -14.13 -11.23
C LYS A 175 32.97 -14.61 -12.16
N PRO A 176 32.74 -15.51 -13.15
CA PRO A 176 33.80 -15.96 -14.06
C PRO A 176 34.35 -14.84 -14.95
N LEU A 177 33.54 -13.83 -15.29
CA LEU A 177 33.91 -12.74 -16.19
C LEU A 177 34.81 -11.71 -15.52
N ASN A 178 34.76 -11.57 -14.19
CA ASN A 178 35.59 -10.62 -13.44
C ASN A 178 37.04 -11.10 -13.23
N HIS A 179 37.38 -12.31 -13.66
CA HIS A 179 38.73 -12.89 -13.54
C HIS A 179 39.44 -13.02 -14.90
N SER A 180 38.92 -12.40 -15.96
CA SER A 180 39.55 -12.26 -17.30
C SER A 180 40.06 -10.84 -17.50
#